data_AF-A0A0B8WBX3-F1
#
_entry.id   AF-A0A0B8WBX3-F1
#
_cell.length_a   1.000
_cell.length_b   1.000
_cell.length_c   1.000
_cell.angle_alpha   90.00
_cell.angle_beta   90.00
_cell.angle_gamma   90.00
#
_symmetry.space_group_name_H-M   'P 1'
#
loop_
_entity.id
_entity.type
_entity.pdbx_description
1 polymer ?
#
loop_
_entity_poly.entity_id
_entity_poly.type
_entity_poly.pdbx_seq_one_letter_code
_entity_poly.pdbx_strand_id
1 'polypeptide(L)'
;MTGKFTNCTQDSLGRSIADNGYSKNVVADLFCLNYEFEVCYTHSMKQNVEICSGCVVRSSQQTEESTFLIKKKFLEELNARLRELCPEVEWNVSFTPCMRFCPEGKISLVVKNQMGMSGGTDIDIVARNIIARGTLN
;
A
#
# COMPACT_ATOMS: atom_id res chain seq x y z
N MET A 1 26.18 31.21 48.52
CA MET A 1 26.32 31.57 47.09
C MET A 1 24.96 31.25 46.44
N THR A 2 23.92 32.09 46.58
CA THR A 2 23.57 33.31 45.82
C THR A 2 23.40 33.09 44.32
N GLY A 3 22.16 33.21 43.84
CA GLY A 3 21.83 33.35 42.42
C GLY A 3 20.32 33.28 42.16
N LYS A 4 19.60 34.38 42.42
CA LYS A 4 18.19 34.64 42.02
C LYS A 4 18.11 35.00 40.51
N PHE A 5 16.87 35.27 40.06
CA PHE A 5 16.43 36.11 38.90
C PHE A 5 16.00 35.32 37.66
N THR A 6 14.91 35.62 36.91
CA THR A 6 13.65 36.40 37.04
C THR A 6 12.80 36.11 35.79
N ASN A 7 11.49 36.35 35.87
CA ASN A 7 10.47 36.36 34.82
C ASN A 7 10.84 37.09 33.50
N CYS A 8 10.15 36.72 32.42
CA CYS A 8 9.59 37.68 31.44
C CYS A 8 8.28 37.14 30.82
N THR A 9 7.20 37.82 31.17
CA THR A 9 5.85 37.81 30.59
C THR A 9 5.83 38.51 29.23
N GLN A 10 4.92 38.11 28.32
CA GLN A 10 4.11 38.95 27.39
C GLN A 10 3.45 38.03 26.34
N ASP A 11 2.17 37.68 26.48
CA ASP A 11 0.96 38.43 26.04
C ASP A 11 0.79 38.60 24.52
N SER A 12 -0.24 37.91 24.03
CA SER A 12 -1.29 38.41 23.13
C SER A 12 -0.92 38.81 21.68
N LEU A 13 -1.57 38.15 20.72
CA LEU A 13 -2.55 38.75 19.78
C LEU A 13 -2.67 37.84 18.54
N GLY A 14 -3.87 37.34 18.31
CA GLY A 14 -4.18 36.54 17.14
C GLY A 14 -4.39 37.37 15.86
N ARG A 15 -4.58 36.65 14.76
CA ARG A 15 -5.67 36.89 13.79
C ARG A 15 -5.68 35.77 12.75
N SER A 16 -6.85 35.18 12.61
CA SER A 16 -7.33 34.46 11.43
C SER A 16 -7.30 35.40 10.21
N ILE A 17 -7.06 34.85 9.01
CA ILE A 17 -7.85 35.07 7.79
C ILE A 17 -7.45 34.00 6.75
N ALA A 18 -8.49 33.43 6.16
CA ALA A 18 -8.50 32.48 5.06
C ALA A 18 -7.92 33.05 3.75
N ASP A 19 -7.40 32.19 2.88
CA ASP A 19 -8.09 31.79 1.64
C ASP A 19 -7.14 31.16 0.61
N ASN A 20 -7.63 30.07 0.02
CA ASN A 20 -7.47 29.58 -1.35
C ASN A 20 -6.08 29.53 -2.00
N GLY A 21 -5.62 28.30 -2.25
CA GLY A 21 -4.58 28.03 -3.24
C GLY A 21 -4.07 26.61 -3.16
N TYR A 22 -4.82 25.67 -3.73
CA TYR A 22 -4.37 24.29 -3.91
C TYR A 22 -3.26 24.26 -4.97
N SER A 23 -2.02 24.45 -4.54
CA SER A 23 -0.82 24.06 -5.27
C SER A 23 0.31 23.90 -4.27
N LYS A 24 0.63 22.65 -3.93
CA LYS A 24 1.86 22.32 -3.22
C LYS A 24 2.58 21.23 -4.00
N ASN A 25 3.16 21.64 -5.11
CA ASN A 25 4.54 21.26 -5.35
C ASN A 25 5.44 22.34 -4.71
N VAL A 26 6.68 21.94 -4.48
CA VAL A 26 7.86 22.75 -4.19
C VAL A 26 8.26 22.93 -2.70
N VAL A 27 9.53 22.58 -2.51
CA VAL A 27 10.56 23.03 -1.56
C VAL A 27 10.71 22.24 -0.27
N ALA A 28 11.80 21.47 -0.28
CA ALA A 28 12.54 21.06 0.89
C ALA A 28 12.98 22.28 1.70
N ASP A 29 12.45 22.43 2.92
CA ASP A 29 13.05 23.32 3.91
C ASP A 29 13.67 22.50 5.04
N LEU A 30 14.99 22.44 4.92
CA LEU A 30 16.00 22.47 5.97
C LEU A 30 15.44 22.87 7.35
N PHE A 31 15.32 21.89 8.25
CA PHE A 31 15.35 22.16 9.69
C PHE A 31 16.20 21.09 10.38
N CYS A 32 17.48 21.42 10.57
CA CYS A 32 18.37 20.74 11.51
C CYS A 32 17.96 21.15 12.93
N LEU A 33 17.15 20.34 13.61
CA LEU A 33 17.07 20.35 15.06
C LEU A 33 17.58 19.02 15.60
N ASN A 34 18.67 19.13 16.37
CA ASN A 34 19.29 18.07 17.15
C ASN A 34 18.30 17.48 18.17
N TYR A 35 17.60 16.44 17.77
CA TYR A 35 16.97 15.47 18.65
C TYR A 35 17.02 14.13 17.91
N GLU A 36 17.60 13.10 18.53
CA GLU A 36 17.65 11.72 18.02
C GLU A 36 16.24 11.14 17.95
N PHE A 37 15.46 11.65 17.01
CA PHE A 37 14.25 11.02 16.56
C PHE A 37 14.49 10.79 15.07
N GLU A 38 15.09 9.64 14.77
CA GLU A 38 15.00 9.04 13.44
C GLU A 38 13.51 8.96 13.11
N VAL A 39 12.99 9.99 12.45
CA VAL A 39 11.80 9.83 11.66
C VAL A 39 12.24 8.90 10.54
N CYS A 40 12.08 7.60 10.78
CA CYS A 40 12.13 6.57 9.77
C CYS A 40 10.98 6.89 8.80
N TYR A 41 11.20 7.86 7.92
CA TYR A 41 10.48 7.96 6.66
C TYR A 41 10.92 6.73 5.88
N THR A 42 10.40 5.56 6.26
CA THR A 42 10.41 4.38 5.41
C THR A 42 9.69 4.85 4.17
N HIS A 43 10.45 5.08 3.11
CA HIS A 43 9.92 5.28 1.78
C HIS A 43 9.28 3.93 1.41
N SER A 44 8.09 3.67 1.95
CA SER A 44 7.42 2.39 1.77
C SER A 44 7.18 2.28 0.27
N MET A 45 7.83 1.30 -0.35
CA MET A 45 7.69 1.12 -1.78
C MET A 45 6.24 0.77 -2.04
N LYS A 46 5.52 1.65 -2.74
CA LYS A 46 4.13 1.41 -3.09
C LYS A 46 4.07 0.54 -4.32
N GLN A 47 3.40 -0.61 -4.20
CA GLN A 47 3.28 -1.57 -5.29
C GLN A 47 1.81 -1.80 -5.64
N ASN A 48 1.42 -1.35 -6.84
CA ASN A 48 0.11 -1.65 -7.40
C ASN A 48 0.12 -3.05 -8.00
N VAL A 49 -0.92 -3.81 -7.68
CA VAL A 49 -1.19 -5.15 -8.17
C VAL A 49 -2.63 -5.21 -8.65
N GLU A 50 -2.83 -5.63 -9.89
CA GLU A 50 -4.17 -5.84 -10.45
C GLU A 50 -4.38 -7.32 -10.70
N ILE A 51 -5.52 -7.83 -10.25
CA ILE A 51 -5.84 -9.26 -10.35
C ILE A 51 -7.08 -9.43 -11.21
N CYS A 52 -7.03 -10.40 -12.11
CA CYS A 52 -8.16 -10.73 -12.94
C CYS A 52 -9.29 -11.34 -12.08
N SER A 53 -10.36 -10.57 -11.90
CA SER A 53 -11.53 -10.97 -11.10
C SER A 53 -12.21 -12.24 -11.61
N GLY A 54 -12.15 -12.49 -12.92
CA GLY A 54 -12.72 -13.69 -13.55
C GLY A 54 -11.95 -14.96 -13.21
N CYS A 55 -10.63 -14.87 -13.04
CA CYS A 55 -9.81 -16.05 -12.74
C CYS A 55 -10.03 -16.50 -11.28
N VAL A 56 -10.18 -15.55 -10.35
CA VAL A 56 -10.49 -15.85 -8.94
C VAL A 56 -11.82 -16.59 -8.79
N VAL A 57 -12.89 -16.07 -9.42
CA VAL A 57 -14.21 -16.72 -9.37
C VAL A 57 -14.21 -18.10 -10.04
N ARG A 58 -13.45 -18.28 -11.12
CA ARG A 58 -13.29 -19.60 -11.75
C ARG A 58 -12.46 -20.56 -10.91
N SER A 59 -11.52 -20.07 -10.11
CA SER A 59 -10.71 -20.93 -9.24
C SER A 59 -11.47 -21.44 -8.02
N SER A 60 -12.48 -20.69 -7.55
CA SER A 60 -13.30 -21.04 -6.39
C SER A 60 -14.48 -21.97 -6.73
N GLN A 61 -14.33 -22.80 -7.76
CA GLN A 61 -15.35 -23.59 -8.50
C GLN A 61 -16.29 -24.50 -7.65
N GLN A 62 -16.22 -24.47 -6.32
CA GLN A 62 -16.90 -25.40 -5.42
C GLN A 62 -17.60 -24.75 -4.20
N THR A 63 -17.65 -23.42 -4.13
CA THR A 63 -18.29 -22.73 -3.00
C THR A 63 -19.62 -22.12 -3.45
N GLU A 64 -20.73 -22.46 -2.79
CA GLU A 64 -22.05 -21.79 -2.94
C GLU A 64 -22.05 -20.34 -2.39
N GLU A 65 -20.89 -19.69 -2.40
CA GLU A 65 -20.72 -18.33 -1.91
C GLU A 65 -20.91 -17.33 -3.06
N SER A 66 -21.44 -16.16 -2.74
CA SER A 66 -21.59 -15.10 -3.73
C SER A 66 -20.21 -14.70 -4.29
N THR A 67 -20.17 -14.37 -5.58
CA THR A 67 -18.92 -13.93 -6.26
C THR A 67 -18.26 -12.73 -5.57
N PHE A 68 -19.05 -11.90 -4.88
CA PHE A 68 -18.55 -10.81 -4.06
C PHE A 68 -17.76 -11.30 -2.84
N LEU A 69 -18.29 -12.29 -2.11
CA LEU A 69 -17.64 -12.84 -0.93
C LEU A 69 -16.34 -13.56 -1.28
N ILE A 70 -16.34 -14.34 -2.37
CA ILE A 70 -15.14 -15.01 -2.88
C ILE A 70 -14.03 -13.99 -3.14
N LYS A 71 -14.35 -12.93 -3.87
CA LYS A 71 -13.41 -11.85 -4.20
C LYS A 71 -12.89 -11.15 -2.95
N LYS A 72 -13.79 -10.84 -2.01
CA LYS A 72 -13.43 -10.17 -0.76
C LYS A 72 -12.47 -11.01 0.09
N LYS A 73 -12.82 -12.28 0.34
CA LYS A 73 -11.97 -13.21 1.11
C LYS A 73 -10.59 -13.37 0.46
N PHE A 74 -10.56 -13.56 -0.86
CA PHE A 74 -9.32 -13.67 -1.61
C PHE A 74 -8.41 -12.44 -1.44
N LEU A 75 -8.98 -11.23 -1.51
CA LEU A 75 -8.20 -10.00 -1.27
C LEU A 75 -7.70 -9.89 0.17
N GLU A 76 -8.53 -10.24 1.15
CA GLU A 76 -8.17 -10.17 2.56
C GLU A 76 -7.01 -11.14 2.86
N GLU A 77 -7.13 -12.39 2.42
CA GLU A 77 -6.09 -13.42 2.58
C GLU A 77 -4.81 -13.05 1.85
N LEU A 78 -4.90 -12.58 0.60
CA LEU A 78 -3.73 -12.18 -0.17
C LEU A 78 -3.03 -10.95 0.43
N ASN A 79 -3.78 -9.94 0.88
CA ASN A 79 -3.19 -8.77 1.53
C ASN A 79 -2.53 -9.14 2.86
N ALA A 80 -3.16 -9.99 3.67
CA ALA A 80 -2.54 -10.50 4.90
C ALA A 80 -1.22 -11.20 4.58
N ARG A 81 -1.22 -12.07 3.57
CA ARG A 81 -0.03 -12.84 3.20
C ARG A 81 1.09 -11.98 2.62
N LEU A 82 0.76 -10.98 1.80
CA LEU A 82 1.76 -10.04 1.26
C LEU A 82 2.40 -9.20 2.36
N ARG A 83 1.63 -8.79 3.38
CA ARG A 83 2.15 -8.06 4.55
C ARG A 83 3.05 -8.91 5.43
N GLU A 84 2.73 -10.19 5.59
CA GLU A 84 3.59 -11.14 6.32
C GLU A 84 4.93 -11.36 5.60
N LEU A 85 4.89 -11.52 4.28
CA LEU A 85 6.10 -11.83 3.49
C LEU A 85 6.97 -10.59 3.23
N CYS A 86 6.37 -9.43 3.05
CA CYS A 86 7.06 -8.18 2.75
C CYS A 86 6.38 -6.99 3.45
N PRO A 87 6.66 -6.76 4.75
CA PRO A 87 6.04 -5.68 5.53
C PRO A 87 6.52 -4.28 5.13
N GLU A 88 7.65 -4.18 4.44
CA GLU A 88 8.26 -2.90 4.02
C GLU A 88 7.55 -2.27 2.80
N VAL A 89 6.78 -3.06 2.06
CA VAL A 89 6.11 -2.68 0.81
C VAL A 89 4.63 -2.42 1.08
N GLU A 90 4.14 -1.25 0.66
CA GLU A 90 2.72 -0.93 0.70
C GLU A 90 2.04 -1.52 -0.54
N TRP A 91 1.37 -2.66 -0.36
CA TRP A 91 0.66 -3.35 -1.43
C TRP A 91 -0.73 -2.76 -1.66
N ASN A 92 -0.99 -2.31 -2.87
CA ASN A 92 -2.32 -1.91 -3.34
C ASN A 92 -2.83 -2.97 -4.31
N VAL A 93 -3.59 -3.93 -3.77
CA VAL A 93 -4.17 -5.03 -4.54
C VAL A 93 -5.60 -4.69 -4.94
N SER A 94 -5.88 -4.72 -6.23
CA SER A 94 -7.19 -4.41 -6.80
C SER A 94 -7.63 -5.49 -7.79
N PHE A 95 -8.93 -5.54 -8.05
CA PHE A 95 -9.48 -6.36 -9.12
C PHE A 95 -9.68 -5.53 -10.38
N THR A 96 -9.33 -6.13 -11.50
CA THR A 96 -9.67 -5.62 -12.83
C THR A 96 -10.61 -6.59 -13.55
N PRO A 97 -11.44 -6.10 -14.50
CA PRO A 97 -12.28 -6.96 -15.32
C PRO A 97 -11.48 -8.06 -16.01
N CYS A 98 -12.16 -9.12 -16.42
CA CYS A 98 -11.51 -10.24 -17.08
C CYS A 98 -10.67 -9.78 -18.28
N MET A 99 -9.35 -10.01 -18.23
CA MET A 99 -8.40 -9.63 -19.28
C MET A 99 -8.49 -10.52 -20.54
N ARG A 100 -9.65 -11.16 -20.78
CA ARG A 100 -9.90 -12.21 -21.79
C ARG A 100 -8.97 -13.44 -21.73
N PHE A 101 -8.09 -13.51 -20.72
CA PHE A 101 -7.14 -14.59 -20.53
C PHE A 101 -7.24 -15.12 -19.10
N CYS A 102 -7.97 -16.23 -18.91
CA CYS A 102 -8.06 -16.96 -17.66
C CYS A 102 -7.86 -18.46 -17.93
N PRO A 103 -6.60 -18.92 -18.01
CA PRO A 103 -6.31 -20.34 -18.08
C PRO A 103 -6.74 -21.05 -16.79
N GLU A 104 -7.14 -22.32 -16.90
CA GLU A 104 -7.49 -23.13 -15.74
C GLU A 104 -6.29 -23.33 -14.82
N GLY A 105 -6.54 -23.30 -13.51
CA GLY A 105 -5.50 -23.48 -12.49
C GLY A 105 -4.49 -22.34 -12.37
N LYS A 106 -4.73 -21.18 -13.00
CA LYS A 106 -3.84 -20.00 -12.90
C LYS A 106 -4.63 -18.71 -12.76
N ILE A 107 -3.97 -17.67 -12.24
CA ILE A 107 -4.53 -16.34 -12.06
C ILE A 107 -3.71 -15.34 -12.85
N SER A 108 -4.38 -14.62 -13.76
CA SER A 108 -3.80 -13.50 -14.48
C SER A 108 -3.71 -12.28 -13.58
N LEU A 109 -2.54 -11.65 -13.57
CA LEU A 109 -2.22 -10.53 -12.69
C LEU A 109 -1.29 -9.53 -13.39
N VAL A 110 -1.35 -8.27 -12.98
CA VAL A 110 -0.45 -7.20 -13.40
C VAL A 110 0.29 -6.70 -12.18
N VAL A 111 1.62 -6.69 -12.25
CA VAL A 111 2.50 -6.12 -11.22
C VAL A 111 3.47 -5.19 -11.93
N LYS A 112 3.62 -3.94 -11.46
CA LYS A 112 4.44 -2.91 -12.12
C LYS A 112 4.10 -2.72 -13.61
N ASN A 113 2.81 -2.69 -13.95
CA ASN A 113 2.33 -2.60 -15.34
C ASN A 113 2.79 -3.76 -16.25
N GLN A 114 3.31 -4.85 -15.69
CA GLN A 114 3.68 -6.04 -16.44
C GLN A 114 2.64 -7.14 -16.22
N MET A 115 2.05 -7.58 -17.33
CA MET A 115 1.15 -8.73 -17.36
C MET A 115 1.90 -10.02 -17.02
N GLY A 116 1.29 -10.84 -16.18
CA GLY A 116 1.82 -12.13 -15.78
C GLY A 116 0.71 -13.11 -15.42
N MET A 117 1.14 -14.33 -15.15
CA MET A 117 0.31 -15.37 -14.57
C MET A 117 0.98 -15.88 -13.32
N SER A 118 0.18 -16.27 -12.33
CA SER A 118 0.63 -17.11 -11.24
C SER A 118 0.89 -18.54 -11.73
N GLY A 119 1.74 -19.26 -10.98
CA GLY A 119 1.97 -20.69 -11.20
C GLY A 119 0.84 -21.60 -10.71
N GLY A 120 -0.19 -21.04 -10.06
CA GLY A 120 -1.28 -21.75 -9.41
C GLY A 120 -2.38 -20.80 -8.91
N THR A 121 -3.47 -21.33 -8.39
CA THR A 121 -4.58 -20.54 -7.81
C THR A 121 -4.46 -20.33 -6.31
N ASP A 122 -3.54 -21.02 -5.66
CA ASP A 122 -3.28 -20.93 -4.23
C ASP A 122 -2.71 -19.55 -3.82
N ILE A 123 -3.16 -19.03 -2.69
CA ILE A 123 -2.77 -17.69 -2.19
C ILE A 123 -1.26 -17.58 -1.97
N ASP A 124 -0.60 -18.61 -1.43
CA ASP A 124 0.85 -18.59 -1.20
C ASP A 124 1.62 -18.56 -2.52
N ILE A 125 1.12 -19.27 -3.55
CA ILE A 125 1.74 -19.27 -4.88
C ILE A 125 1.57 -17.89 -5.53
N VAL A 126 0.38 -17.30 -5.43
CA VAL A 126 0.05 -15.99 -6.00
C VAL A 126 0.88 -14.90 -5.31
N ALA A 127 0.93 -14.89 -3.98
CA ALA A 127 1.71 -13.92 -3.19
C ALA A 127 3.20 -13.97 -3.53
N ARG A 128 3.79 -15.18 -3.58
CA ARG A 128 5.20 -15.34 -3.98
C ARG A 128 5.48 -14.87 -5.41
N ASN A 129 4.56 -15.12 -6.34
CA ASN A 129 4.67 -14.62 -7.72
C ASN A 129 4.62 -13.09 -7.80
N ILE A 130 3.73 -12.46 -7.02
CA ILE A 130 3.62 -11.00 -6.93
C ILE A 130 4.91 -10.42 -6.37
N ILE A 131 5.45 -10.97 -5.28
CA ILE A 131 6.69 -10.50 -4.66
C ILE A 131 7.85 -10.66 -5.63
N ALA A 132 8.03 -11.84 -6.23
CA ALA A 132 9.10 -12.07 -7.20
C ALA A 132 9.06 -11.04 -8.34
N ARG A 133 7.88 -10.62 -8.81
CA ARG A 133 7.73 -9.58 -9.84
C ARG A 133 7.85 -8.14 -9.29
N GLY A 134 7.50 -7.94 -8.03
CA GLY A 134 7.51 -6.65 -7.34
C GLY A 134 8.88 -6.25 -6.80
N THR A 135 9.74 -7.21 -6.45
CA THR A 135 11.05 -6.94 -5.82
C THR A 135 12.24 -7.17 -6.73
N LEU A 136 12.12 -8.01 -7.78
CA LEU A 136 13.16 -8.14 -8.79
C LEU A 136 13.12 -6.89 -9.71
N ASN A 137 13.93 -5.89 -9.38
CA ASN A 137 14.47 -4.86 -10.26
C ASN A 137 15.93 -4.62 -9.90
#